data_AF-A0A3Q1H0L7-F1
#
_entry.id   AF-A0A3Q1H0L7-F1
#
_cell.length_a   1.000
_cell.length_b   1.000
_cell.length_c   1.000
_cell.angle_alpha   90.00
_cell.angle_beta   90.00
_cell.angle_gamma   90.00
#
_symmetry.space_group_name_H-M   'P 1'
#
loop_
_entity.id
_entity.type
_entity.pdbx_description
1 polymer ?
#
loop_
_entity_poly.entity_id
_entity_poly.type
_entity_poly.pdbx_seq_one_letter_code
_entity_poly.pdbx_strand_id
1 'polypeptide(L)'
;MKLLVFSIIFAFLRGSSQNPKSHWTLLPNILVVEVNGSVGQQHLSCLSEDELMKRGNKTEDIFWKKNGVEEPQRGNTYLVQLEESLGGGKYSCHSKDGSLLNHTVVLIQEDEPTKRKILVKTDQDDYLKCSAQNYNGEFQCSWTWHSSRIGKVAFIRAQRVSDNNAECSVDASGQNWTCSSSESSFTCSVISSGNAISCVDELHCPYAEEGKQIHITVYVRTDSLVENYSKHFFLSEIVKPDKVRVSRVNATVIKWSYPSSWSSPYSYFPLTFEIAQLRGRCKRCGNPCSDSKSTKILTVHSTEICKFEVKHKIKAICVRAKDALCNSQWSEWSHFRVRRGRRNRQKNRKRA
;
A
#
# COMPACT_ATOMS: atom_id res chain seq x y z
N MET A 1 28.59 -22.23 -70.22
CA MET A 1 29.08 -21.14 -69.34
C MET A 1 28.16 -19.94 -69.45
N LYS A 2 27.38 -19.64 -68.40
CA LYS A 2 27.10 -18.28 -67.92
C LYS A 2 26.21 -18.38 -66.66
N LEU A 3 26.71 -17.76 -65.61
CA LEU A 3 26.31 -17.91 -64.21
C LEU A 3 24.93 -17.32 -63.92
N LEU A 4 24.16 -18.03 -63.10
CA LEU A 4 23.06 -17.49 -62.30
C LEU A 4 23.66 -16.66 -61.15
N VAL A 5 23.39 -15.36 -61.15
CA VAL A 5 23.67 -14.46 -60.01
C VAL A 5 22.41 -14.42 -59.15
N PHE A 6 22.40 -15.16 -58.05
CA PHE A 6 21.41 -15.00 -56.99
C PHE A 6 21.87 -13.88 -56.05
N SER A 7 21.27 -12.70 -56.17
CA SER A 7 21.41 -11.64 -55.16
C SER A 7 20.51 -11.98 -53.97
N ILE A 8 21.11 -12.48 -52.89
CA ILE A 8 20.45 -12.63 -51.59
C ILE A 8 20.43 -11.25 -50.94
N ILE A 9 19.27 -10.58 -51.00
CA ILE A 9 19.00 -9.38 -50.20
C ILE A 9 18.70 -9.86 -48.78
N PHE A 10 19.70 -9.82 -47.89
CA PHE A 10 19.49 -9.93 -46.46
C PHE A 10 18.78 -8.67 -45.96
N ALA A 11 17.45 -8.71 -45.89
CA ALA A 11 16.67 -7.74 -45.13
C ALA A 11 16.89 -7.98 -43.63
N PHE A 12 17.98 -7.45 -43.07
CA PHE A 12 18.06 -7.23 -41.62
C PHE A 12 17.18 -6.03 -41.25
N LEU A 13 15.87 -6.25 -41.22
CA LEU A 13 14.98 -5.45 -40.38
C LEU A 13 15.23 -5.88 -38.93
N ARG A 14 16.37 -5.45 -38.35
CA ARG A 14 16.47 -5.33 -36.90
C ARG A 14 15.52 -4.20 -36.54
N GLY A 15 14.31 -4.54 -36.10
CA GLY A 15 13.49 -3.60 -35.36
C GLY A 15 14.34 -3.08 -34.22
N SER A 16 14.78 -1.82 -34.31
CA SER A 16 15.47 -1.16 -33.22
C SER A 16 14.48 -1.12 -32.06
N SER A 17 14.74 -1.90 -31.01
CA SER A 17 14.00 -1.77 -29.77
C SER A 17 14.27 -0.35 -29.24
N GLN A 18 13.35 0.58 -29.45
CA GLN A 18 13.48 1.94 -28.94
C GLN A 18 13.61 1.89 -27.41
N ASN A 19 14.67 2.49 -26.89
CA ASN A 19 14.88 2.74 -25.47
C ASN A 19 15.05 4.26 -25.29
N PRO A 20 14.20 4.93 -24.50
CA PRO A 20 13.16 4.37 -23.63
C PRO A 20 11.94 3.83 -24.37
N LYS A 21 11.19 2.94 -23.70
CA LYS A 21 9.90 2.43 -24.20
C LYS A 21 8.82 3.49 -24.15
N SER A 22 8.78 4.21 -23.03
CA SER A 22 7.83 5.28 -22.76
C SER A 22 8.44 6.24 -21.73
N HIS A 23 7.88 7.44 -21.63
CA HIS A 23 8.16 8.34 -20.52
C HIS A 23 6.89 9.13 -20.17
N TRP A 24 6.77 9.54 -18.92
CA TRP A 24 5.62 10.28 -18.43
C TRP A 24 5.98 11.08 -17.18
N THR A 25 5.20 12.11 -16.90
CA THR A 25 5.43 13.01 -15.76
C THR A 25 4.65 12.52 -14.55
N LEU A 26 5.34 12.14 -13.47
CA LEU A 26 4.72 11.67 -12.23
C LEU A 26 4.17 12.84 -11.39
N LEU A 27 4.97 13.90 -11.31
CA LEU A 27 4.69 15.16 -10.62
C LEU A 27 5.42 16.26 -11.38
N PRO A 28 5.11 17.55 -11.16
CA PRO A 28 5.88 18.64 -11.75
C PRO A 28 7.39 18.43 -11.51
N ASN A 29 8.17 18.51 -12.59
CA ASN A 29 9.62 18.28 -12.59
C ASN A 29 10.08 16.86 -12.20
N ILE A 30 9.20 15.85 -12.20
CA ILE A 30 9.57 14.44 -11.99
C ILE A 30 9.16 13.63 -13.22
N LEU A 31 10.16 13.23 -14.01
CA LEU A 31 10.00 12.41 -15.21
C LEU A 31 10.28 10.94 -14.88
N VAL A 32 9.34 10.06 -15.19
CA VAL A 32 9.54 8.61 -15.15
C VAL A 32 9.85 8.12 -16.55
N VAL A 33 10.93 7.37 -16.69
CA VAL A 33 11.44 6.84 -17.95
C VAL A 33 11.42 5.32 -17.87
N GLU A 34 10.62 4.70 -18.73
CA GLU A 34 10.49 3.25 -18.81
C GLU A 34 11.58 2.67 -19.72
N VAL A 35 12.41 1.81 -19.16
CA VAL A 35 13.59 1.27 -19.84
C VAL A 35 13.55 -0.25 -19.94
N ASN A 36 14.16 -0.76 -21.00
CA ASN A 36 14.26 -2.20 -21.28
C ASN A 36 15.65 -2.79 -20.96
N GLY A 37 16.56 -2.00 -20.39
CA GLY A 37 17.92 -2.40 -20.07
C GLY A 37 18.97 -2.16 -21.16
N SER A 38 18.56 -2.01 -22.43
CA SER A 38 19.49 -1.69 -23.53
C SER A 38 19.97 -0.23 -23.49
N VAL A 39 20.97 0.11 -24.31
CA VAL A 39 21.43 1.50 -24.43
C VAL A 39 20.36 2.35 -25.13
N GLY A 40 20.06 3.51 -24.56
CA GLY A 40 19.06 4.45 -25.08
C GLY A 40 19.35 5.88 -24.68
N GLN A 41 18.49 6.80 -25.11
CA GLN A 41 18.64 8.23 -24.85
C GLN A 41 17.30 8.90 -24.57
N GLN A 42 17.28 9.79 -23.57
CA GLN A 42 16.12 10.63 -23.25
C GLN A 42 16.53 12.11 -23.29
N HIS A 43 15.80 12.90 -24.06
CA HIS A 43 16.00 14.35 -24.11
C HIS A 43 15.30 15.03 -22.94
N LEU A 44 15.98 15.98 -22.31
CA LEU A 44 15.42 16.92 -21.36
C LEU A 44 15.55 18.34 -21.93
N SER A 45 14.57 19.18 -21.66
CA SER A 45 14.59 20.60 -22.00
C SER A 45 14.62 21.45 -20.74
N CYS A 46 15.50 22.44 -20.69
CA CYS A 46 15.63 23.34 -19.55
C CYS A 46 14.46 24.33 -19.50
N LEU A 47 14.27 25.08 -20.59
CA LEU A 47 13.24 26.10 -20.76
C LEU A 47 12.29 25.71 -21.90
N SER A 48 11.05 26.14 -21.77
CA SER A 48 10.06 26.09 -22.86
C SER A 48 10.43 27.04 -24.00
N GLU A 49 9.87 26.82 -25.19
CA GLU A 49 10.10 27.69 -26.35
C GLU A 49 9.69 29.14 -26.06
N ASP A 50 8.57 29.36 -25.36
CA ASP A 50 8.10 30.69 -24.97
C ASP A 50 9.09 31.42 -24.06
N GLU A 51 9.72 30.70 -23.12
CA GLU A 51 10.74 31.25 -22.23
C GLU A 51 12.04 31.56 -22.96
N LEU A 52 12.42 30.73 -23.94
CA LEU A 52 13.57 30.98 -24.80
C LEU A 52 13.39 32.24 -25.64
N MET A 53 12.19 32.44 -26.20
CA MET A 53 11.84 33.63 -26.98
C MET A 53 11.92 34.90 -26.12
N LYS A 54 11.42 34.85 -24.87
CA LYS A 54 11.54 35.98 -23.91
C LYS A 54 12.99 36.29 -23.53
N ARG A 55 13.88 35.29 -23.55
CA ARG A 55 15.31 35.43 -23.21
C ARG A 55 16.18 35.81 -24.40
N GLY A 56 15.63 35.88 -25.61
CA GLY A 56 16.37 36.24 -26.83
C GLY A 56 17.31 35.15 -27.33
N ASN A 57 16.94 33.87 -27.19
CA ASN A 57 17.64 32.72 -27.80
C ASN A 57 19.13 32.54 -27.42
N LYS A 58 19.56 32.99 -26.24
CA LYS A 58 20.91 32.71 -25.71
C LYS A 58 20.96 31.34 -25.02
N THR A 59 20.88 30.27 -25.82
CA THR A 59 20.89 28.88 -25.33
C THR A 59 22.28 28.38 -24.97
N GLU A 60 23.33 28.87 -25.62
CA GLU A 60 24.73 28.46 -25.41
C GLU A 60 25.26 28.81 -24.01
N ASP A 61 24.63 29.76 -23.32
CA ASP A 61 24.96 30.19 -21.96
C ASP A 61 24.36 29.30 -20.86
N ILE A 62 23.64 28.22 -21.22
CA ILE A 62 23.03 27.28 -20.28
C ILE A 62 23.98 26.11 -20.03
N PHE A 63 24.27 25.85 -18.75
CA PHE A 63 25.02 24.67 -18.34
C PHE A 63 24.20 23.77 -17.42
N TRP A 64 24.55 22.48 -17.41
CA TRP A 64 23.83 21.46 -16.67
C TRP A 64 24.63 20.94 -15.49
N LYS A 65 23.91 20.54 -14.44
CA LYS A 65 24.42 19.79 -13.31
C LYS A 65 23.59 18.54 -13.09
N LYS A 66 24.24 17.37 -12.99
CA LYS A 66 23.63 16.11 -12.55
C LYS A 66 24.00 15.84 -11.11
N ASN A 67 22.99 15.73 -10.24
CA ASN A 67 23.16 15.53 -8.79
C ASN A 67 24.13 16.57 -8.16
N GLY A 68 24.13 17.80 -8.68
CA GLY A 68 24.99 18.89 -8.23
C GLY A 68 26.37 18.97 -8.89
N VAL A 69 26.80 17.93 -9.62
CA VAL A 69 28.06 17.89 -10.36
C VAL A 69 27.85 18.47 -11.75
N GLU A 70 28.75 19.36 -12.19
CA GLU A 70 28.66 20.00 -13.50
C GLU A 70 28.94 19.02 -14.63
N GLU A 71 28.10 19.07 -15.66
CA GLU A 71 28.18 18.19 -16.83
C GLU A 71 28.76 18.92 -18.05
N PRO A 72 29.45 18.20 -18.96
CA PRO A 72 30.04 18.79 -20.16
C PRO A 72 28.98 19.27 -21.17
N GLN A 73 27.76 18.71 -21.13
CA GLN A 73 26.68 19.12 -22.03
C GLN A 73 26.19 20.53 -21.69
N ARG A 74 26.05 21.36 -22.73
CA ARG A 74 25.58 22.76 -22.67
C ARG A 74 24.38 22.95 -23.60
N GLY A 75 23.65 24.04 -23.43
CA GLY A 75 22.48 24.34 -24.24
C GLY A 75 21.16 24.11 -23.50
N ASN A 76 20.05 24.45 -24.17
CA ASN A 76 18.72 24.24 -23.61
C ASN A 76 18.33 22.76 -23.49
N THR A 77 18.96 21.88 -24.27
CA THR A 77 18.65 20.45 -24.31
C THR A 77 19.78 19.65 -23.65
N TYR A 78 19.40 18.65 -22.86
CA TYR A 78 20.32 17.68 -22.29
C TYR A 78 19.96 16.27 -22.73
N LEU A 79 20.95 15.51 -23.16
CA LEU A 79 20.78 14.13 -23.60
C LEU A 79 21.17 13.17 -22.46
N VAL A 80 20.17 12.61 -21.80
CA VAL A 80 20.35 11.58 -20.77
C VAL A 80 20.69 10.27 -21.46
N GLN A 81 21.88 9.73 -21.19
CA GLN A 81 22.23 8.37 -21.59
C GLN A 81 21.55 7.38 -20.65
N LEU A 82 20.84 6.40 -21.22
CA LEU A 82 20.12 5.36 -20.51
C LEU A 82 20.82 4.03 -20.75
N GLU A 83 21.18 3.33 -19.69
CA GLU A 83 21.72 1.97 -19.76
C GLU A 83 21.35 1.26 -18.46
N GLU A 84 20.56 0.18 -18.53
CA GLU A 84 19.99 -0.46 -17.33
C GLU A 84 19.29 0.52 -16.38
N SER A 85 19.84 0.71 -15.17
CA SER A 85 19.34 1.64 -14.14
C SER A 85 20.12 2.97 -14.11
N LEU A 86 21.05 3.15 -15.04
CA LEU A 86 21.88 4.34 -15.18
C LEU A 86 21.11 5.40 -15.99
N GLY A 87 21.28 6.66 -15.59
CA GLY A 87 20.59 7.80 -16.22
C GLY A 87 19.55 8.47 -15.31
N GLY A 88 19.18 7.82 -14.21
CA GLY A 88 18.41 8.46 -13.16
C GLY A 88 19.19 9.55 -12.41
N GLY A 89 18.46 10.51 -11.83
CA GLY A 89 19.05 11.56 -10.99
C GLY A 89 18.36 12.92 -11.10
N LYS A 90 18.86 13.90 -10.36
CA LYS A 90 18.41 15.29 -10.42
C LYS A 90 19.26 16.06 -11.44
N TYR A 91 18.63 16.42 -12.55
CA TYR A 91 19.20 17.27 -13.59
C TYR A 91 18.75 18.71 -13.34
N SER A 92 19.69 19.63 -13.29
CA SER A 92 19.39 21.05 -13.11
C SER A 92 20.15 21.87 -14.14
N CYS A 93 19.48 22.84 -14.74
CA CYS A 93 20.09 23.75 -15.69
C CYS A 93 20.23 25.13 -15.06
N HIS A 94 21.32 25.79 -15.40
CA HIS A 94 21.75 27.04 -14.78
C HIS A 94 22.16 28.02 -15.87
N SER A 95 21.95 29.31 -15.62
CA SER A 95 22.44 30.38 -16.48
C SER A 95 23.93 30.63 -16.25
N LYS A 96 24.58 31.38 -17.14
CA LYS A 96 26.00 31.76 -17.08
C LYS A 96 26.48 32.35 -15.75
N ASP A 97 25.64 33.09 -15.05
CA ASP A 97 25.90 33.65 -13.72
C ASP A 97 25.74 32.64 -12.57
N GLY A 98 25.30 31.41 -12.87
CA GLY A 98 25.11 30.33 -11.93
C GLY A 98 23.71 30.25 -11.32
N SER A 99 22.75 31.08 -11.76
CA SER A 99 21.38 31.04 -11.25
C SER A 99 20.64 29.78 -11.75
N LEU A 100 19.83 29.15 -10.89
CA LEU A 100 19.02 27.99 -11.26
C LEU A 100 17.87 28.43 -12.16
N LEU A 101 17.81 27.87 -13.37
CA LEU A 101 16.74 28.14 -14.32
C LEU A 101 15.59 27.16 -14.15
N ASN A 102 15.89 25.86 -14.18
CA ASN A 102 14.91 24.79 -13.99
C ASN A 102 15.59 23.50 -13.52
N HIS A 103 14.80 22.51 -13.13
CA HIS A 103 15.29 21.18 -12.81
C HIS A 103 14.28 20.09 -13.20
N THR A 104 14.80 18.89 -13.42
CA THR A 104 14.01 17.68 -13.65
C THR A 104 14.67 16.52 -12.92
N VAL A 105 13.89 15.81 -12.11
CA VAL A 105 14.29 14.55 -11.50
C VAL A 105 13.86 13.43 -12.41
N VAL A 106 14.82 12.68 -12.93
CA VAL A 106 14.58 11.49 -13.76
C VAL A 106 14.57 10.26 -12.87
N LEU A 107 13.46 9.55 -12.88
CA LEU A 107 13.28 8.24 -12.27
C LEU A 107 13.23 7.18 -13.38
N ILE A 108 13.85 6.03 -13.12
CA ILE A 108 13.94 4.90 -14.02
C ILE A 108 12.93 3.86 -13.57
N GLN A 109 12.08 3.42 -14.49
CA GLN A 109 11.18 2.28 -14.30
C GLN A 109 11.65 1.14 -15.19
N GLU A 110 12.09 0.05 -14.57
CA GLU A 110 12.56 -1.13 -15.30
C GLU A 110 11.37 -2.06 -15.63
N ASP A 111 11.28 -2.50 -16.88
CA ASP A 111 10.22 -3.40 -17.34
C ASP A 111 10.50 -4.89 -17.04
N GLU A 112 11.73 -5.24 -16.62
CA GLU A 112 12.07 -6.66 -16.44
C GLU A 112 11.43 -7.30 -15.18
N PRO A 113 10.63 -8.37 -15.33
CA PRO A 113 9.99 -9.05 -14.21
C PRO A 113 10.97 -9.90 -13.38
N THR A 114 12.16 -10.20 -13.92
CA THR A 114 13.20 -11.06 -13.31
C THR A 114 14.11 -10.30 -12.33
N LYS A 115 14.09 -8.96 -12.33
CA LYS A 115 14.88 -8.15 -11.40
C LYS A 115 14.22 -8.11 -10.01
N ARG A 116 15.07 -8.03 -8.97
CA ARG A 116 14.62 -7.99 -7.58
C ARG A 116 13.74 -6.76 -7.32
N LYS A 117 12.47 -6.98 -7.03
CA LYS A 117 11.48 -5.94 -6.69
C LYS A 117 11.84 -5.20 -5.39
N ILE A 118 11.39 -3.96 -5.25
CA ILE A 118 11.53 -3.12 -4.05
C ILE A 118 10.67 -3.68 -2.90
N LEU A 119 9.46 -4.18 -3.20
CA LEU A 119 8.57 -4.79 -2.21
C LEU A 119 8.65 -6.32 -2.27
N VAL A 120 8.42 -6.96 -1.12
CA VAL A 120 8.34 -8.42 -1.01
C VAL A 120 6.88 -8.85 -1.05
N LYS A 121 6.60 -9.90 -1.83
CA LYS A 121 5.28 -10.54 -1.83
C LYS A 121 4.98 -11.16 -0.48
N THR A 122 3.71 -11.14 -0.13
CA THR A 122 3.18 -11.78 1.06
C THR A 122 2.85 -13.24 0.77
N ASP A 123 2.47 -14.00 1.81
CA ASP A 123 2.10 -15.41 1.67
C ASP A 123 0.91 -15.65 0.71
N GLN A 124 0.15 -14.59 0.40
CA GLN A 124 -0.97 -14.59 -0.55
C GLN A 124 -0.57 -14.17 -1.97
N ASP A 125 0.73 -14.11 -2.27
CA ASP A 125 1.30 -13.66 -3.55
C ASP A 125 1.03 -12.17 -3.90
N ASP A 126 0.56 -11.40 -2.90
CA ASP A 126 0.27 -9.97 -3.01
C ASP A 126 1.39 -9.08 -2.43
N TYR A 127 1.66 -7.92 -3.01
CA TYR A 127 2.58 -6.92 -2.44
C TYR A 127 1.92 -6.00 -1.41
N LEU A 128 0.66 -5.63 -1.65
CA LEU A 128 -0.10 -4.71 -0.80
C LEU A 128 -1.12 -5.47 0.07
N LYS A 129 -1.06 -5.24 1.38
CA LYS A 129 -2.03 -5.72 2.37
C LYS A 129 -2.92 -4.57 2.80
N CYS A 130 -4.16 -4.56 2.31
CA CYS A 130 -5.14 -3.55 2.64
C CYS A 130 -6.17 -4.07 3.63
N SER A 131 -6.62 -3.21 4.56
CA SER A 131 -7.66 -3.49 5.53
C SER A 131 -8.41 -2.23 5.93
N ALA A 132 -9.71 -2.37 6.21
CA ALA A 132 -10.56 -1.31 6.74
C ALA A 132 -11.17 -1.76 8.07
N GLN A 133 -11.32 -0.87 9.05
CA GLN A 133 -11.88 -1.27 10.35
C GLN A 133 -13.41 -1.35 10.33
N ASN A 134 -14.04 -0.63 9.40
CA ASN A 134 -15.48 -0.46 9.26
C ASN A 134 -15.80 -0.01 7.82
N TYR A 135 -17.02 0.50 7.58
CA TYR A 135 -17.52 0.91 6.27
C TYR A 135 -17.53 2.44 6.05
N ASN A 136 -16.77 3.23 6.80
CA ASN A 136 -16.76 4.70 6.71
C ASN A 136 -15.98 5.27 5.50
N GLY A 137 -15.42 4.41 4.64
CA GLY A 137 -14.54 4.81 3.53
C GLY A 137 -13.06 4.86 3.89
N GLU A 138 -12.67 4.67 5.15
CA GLU A 138 -11.28 4.64 5.59
C GLU A 138 -10.65 3.25 5.45
N PHE A 139 -9.46 3.20 4.86
CA PHE A 139 -8.70 1.97 4.71
C PHE A 139 -7.20 2.24 4.81
N GLN A 140 -6.45 1.23 5.23
CA GLN A 140 -5.00 1.26 5.29
C GLN A 140 -4.41 0.19 4.40
N CYS A 141 -3.36 0.52 3.66
CA CYS A 141 -2.58 -0.43 2.87
C CYS A 141 -1.14 -0.45 3.37
N SER A 142 -0.61 -1.64 3.61
CA SER A 142 0.73 -1.87 4.14
C SER A 142 1.52 -2.81 3.26
N TRP A 143 2.84 -2.74 3.34
CA TRP A 143 3.75 -3.58 2.58
C TRP A 143 5.01 -3.90 3.37
N THR A 144 5.84 -4.79 2.82
CA THR A 144 7.14 -5.14 3.37
C THR A 144 8.23 -4.82 2.36
N TRP A 145 9.20 -4.01 2.77
CA TRP A 145 10.37 -3.70 1.97
C TRP A 145 11.25 -4.94 1.79
N HIS A 146 11.88 -5.07 0.63
CA HIS A 146 12.98 -6.01 0.45
C HIS A 146 14.16 -5.60 1.34
N SER A 147 14.83 -6.58 1.97
CA SER A 147 15.89 -6.35 2.97
C SER A 147 17.03 -5.45 2.49
N SER A 148 17.31 -5.46 1.19
CA SER A 148 18.36 -4.66 0.55
C SER A 148 17.85 -3.50 -0.30
N ARG A 149 16.53 -3.26 -0.37
CA ARG A 149 15.92 -2.21 -1.21
C ARG A 149 14.84 -1.46 -0.43
N ILE A 150 15.26 -0.82 0.67
CA ILE A 150 14.36 0.02 1.46
C ILE A 150 14.23 1.37 0.75
N GLY A 151 12.99 1.76 0.46
CA GLY A 151 12.69 2.98 -0.26
C GLY A 151 11.74 3.90 0.50
N LYS A 152 11.08 4.76 -0.25
CA LYS A 152 10.04 5.67 0.21
C LYS A 152 8.91 5.75 -0.80
N VAL A 153 7.74 6.20 -0.35
CA VAL A 153 6.63 6.50 -1.26
C VAL A 153 7.00 7.71 -2.11
N ALA A 154 6.83 7.58 -3.42
CA ALA A 154 7.03 8.64 -4.40
C ALA A 154 5.70 9.32 -4.72
N PHE A 155 4.64 8.54 -4.87
CA PHE A 155 3.32 9.03 -5.24
C PHE A 155 2.24 8.00 -4.92
N ILE A 156 1.01 8.46 -4.69
CA ILE A 156 -0.15 7.62 -4.48
C ILE A 156 -1.24 8.04 -5.46
N ARG A 157 -1.84 7.06 -6.12
CA ARG A 157 -3.02 7.24 -6.96
C ARG A 157 -4.14 6.34 -6.45
N ALA A 158 -5.26 6.94 -6.05
CA ALA A 158 -6.45 6.24 -5.60
C ALA A 158 -7.65 6.72 -6.43
N GLN A 159 -8.42 5.78 -6.96
CA GLN A 159 -9.59 6.08 -7.79
C GLN A 159 -10.56 4.89 -7.77
N ARG A 160 -11.80 5.08 -8.22
CA ARG A 160 -12.68 3.94 -8.51
C ARG A 160 -12.41 3.37 -9.91
N VAL A 161 -12.57 2.06 -10.09
CA VAL A 161 -12.44 1.42 -11.41
C VAL A 161 -13.48 2.03 -12.35
N SER A 162 -13.06 2.52 -13.52
CA SER A 162 -13.77 3.37 -14.51
C SER A 162 -13.52 4.88 -14.44
N ASP A 163 -12.89 5.37 -13.37
CA ASP A 163 -12.54 6.78 -13.21
C ASP A 163 -11.14 7.07 -13.78
N ASN A 164 -11.07 7.25 -15.11
CA ASN A 164 -9.81 7.51 -15.79
C ASN A 164 -9.32 8.97 -15.62
N ASN A 165 -10.18 9.86 -15.13
CA ASN A 165 -9.95 11.29 -15.05
C ASN A 165 -9.61 11.77 -13.64
N ALA A 166 -9.34 10.85 -12.70
CA ALA A 166 -8.92 11.21 -11.35
C ALA A 166 -7.61 12.01 -11.40
N GLU A 167 -7.68 13.28 -11.01
CA GLU A 167 -6.52 14.15 -10.87
C GLU A 167 -5.97 14.00 -9.46
N CYS A 168 -4.68 13.68 -9.37
CA CYS A 168 -3.99 13.47 -8.10
C CYS A 168 -2.93 14.56 -7.90
N SER A 169 -2.97 15.19 -6.73
CA SER A 169 -2.00 16.19 -6.30
C SER A 169 -1.36 15.75 -4.99
N VAL A 170 -0.21 16.36 -4.66
CA VAL A 170 0.49 16.15 -3.39
C VAL A 170 0.70 17.48 -2.70
N ASP A 171 0.62 17.48 -1.38
CA ASP A 171 0.91 18.65 -0.56
C ASP A 171 2.39 19.05 -0.60
N ALA A 172 2.69 20.24 -0.06
CA ALA A 172 4.07 20.74 0.00
C ALA A 172 5.01 19.84 0.84
N SER A 173 4.45 19.04 1.76
CA SER A 173 5.24 18.11 2.57
C SER A 173 5.66 16.85 1.78
N GLY A 174 4.97 16.55 0.68
CA GLY A 174 5.19 15.32 -0.08
C GLY A 174 4.67 14.07 0.63
N GLN A 175 3.72 14.23 1.57
CA GLN A 175 3.22 13.14 2.43
C GLN A 175 1.71 12.98 2.40
N ASN A 176 0.97 13.95 1.86
CA ASN A 176 -0.47 13.87 1.72
C ASN A 176 -0.87 14.04 0.26
N TRP A 177 -1.62 13.08 -0.26
CA TRP A 177 -2.11 13.07 -1.63
C TRP A 177 -3.63 13.21 -1.64
N THR A 178 -4.12 14.00 -2.57
CA THR A 178 -5.55 14.13 -2.84
C THR A 178 -5.79 13.75 -4.29
N CYS A 179 -6.64 12.74 -4.49
CA CYS A 179 -7.07 12.27 -5.79
C CYS A 179 -8.57 12.48 -5.91
N SER A 180 -9.00 13.32 -6.85
CA SER A 180 -10.42 13.67 -6.98
C SER A 180 -10.92 13.55 -8.41
N SER A 181 -12.19 13.17 -8.53
CA SER A 181 -12.96 13.16 -9.77
C SER A 181 -14.41 13.56 -9.49
N SER A 182 -15.28 13.44 -10.50
CA SER A 182 -16.72 13.61 -10.32
C SER A 182 -17.38 12.53 -9.44
N GLU A 183 -16.75 11.37 -9.29
CA GLU A 183 -17.35 10.21 -8.61
C GLU A 183 -16.64 9.79 -7.32
N SER A 184 -15.40 10.24 -7.10
CA SER A 184 -14.63 9.87 -5.92
C SER A 184 -13.69 10.97 -5.47
N SER A 185 -13.40 11.00 -4.16
CA SER A 185 -12.45 11.94 -3.57
C SER A 185 -11.66 11.21 -2.50
N PHE A 186 -10.42 10.86 -2.82
CA PHE A 186 -9.53 10.15 -1.92
C PHE A 186 -8.49 11.08 -1.32
N THR A 187 -8.35 11.05 0.00
CA THR A 187 -7.21 11.65 0.71
C THR A 187 -6.34 10.54 1.28
N CYS A 188 -5.06 10.50 0.93
CA CYS A 188 -4.11 9.47 1.36
C CYS A 188 -2.89 10.10 2.04
N SER A 189 -2.40 9.49 3.12
CA SER A 189 -1.21 9.92 3.85
C SER A 189 -0.28 8.74 4.17
N VAL A 190 1.02 9.00 4.26
CA VAL A 190 2.00 7.99 4.67
C VAL A 190 2.07 7.92 6.19
N ILE A 191 1.95 6.70 6.74
CA ILE A 191 2.09 6.45 8.18
C ILE A 191 3.57 6.58 8.56
N SER A 192 3.86 7.05 9.78
CA SER A 192 5.22 7.41 10.26
C SER A 192 6.30 6.34 10.09
N SER A 193 5.93 5.06 10.00
CA SER A 193 6.85 3.94 9.74
C SER A 193 7.29 3.82 8.27
N GLY A 194 6.67 4.57 7.35
CA GLY A 194 7.00 4.60 5.92
C GLY A 194 6.63 3.35 5.13
N ASN A 195 6.08 2.31 5.77
CA ASN A 195 5.71 1.03 5.16
C ASN A 195 4.19 0.82 5.03
N ALA A 196 3.41 1.86 5.26
CA ALA A 196 1.96 1.84 5.15
C ALA A 196 1.40 3.23 4.84
N ILE A 197 0.21 3.24 4.26
CA ILE A 197 -0.58 4.44 3.97
C ILE A 197 -1.96 4.31 4.60
N SER A 198 -2.54 5.46 4.94
CA SER A 198 -3.94 5.59 5.35
C SER A 198 -4.67 6.43 4.32
N CYS A 199 -5.79 5.92 3.81
CA CYS A 199 -6.60 6.59 2.80
C CYS A 199 -8.06 6.66 3.26
N VAL A 200 -8.77 7.69 2.82
CA VAL A 200 -10.21 7.86 3.03
C VAL A 200 -10.88 8.26 1.72
N ASP A 201 -11.96 7.56 1.36
CA ASP A 201 -12.90 7.99 0.30
C ASP A 201 -13.96 8.91 0.92
N GLU A 202 -13.77 10.22 0.78
CA GLU A 202 -14.60 11.27 1.39
C GLU A 202 -16.06 11.25 0.90
N LEU A 203 -16.30 10.66 -0.28
CA LEU A 203 -17.63 10.54 -0.88
C LEU A 203 -18.27 9.17 -0.64
N HIS A 204 -17.63 8.31 0.16
CA HIS A 204 -18.13 6.96 0.41
C HIS A 204 -19.45 6.97 1.19
N CYS A 205 -20.42 6.17 0.73
CA CYS A 205 -21.66 5.92 1.44
C CYS A 205 -21.64 4.52 2.08
N PRO A 206 -21.57 4.41 3.42
CA PRO A 206 -21.51 3.11 4.12
C PRO A 206 -22.73 2.20 3.92
N TYR A 207 -23.86 2.77 3.48
CA TYR A 207 -25.16 2.10 3.34
C TYR A 207 -25.48 1.73 1.89
N ALA A 208 -24.66 2.15 0.93
CA ALA A 208 -24.86 1.82 -0.47
C ALA A 208 -24.07 0.55 -0.82
N GLU A 209 -24.62 -0.25 -1.73
CA GLU A 209 -23.86 -1.32 -2.35
C GLU A 209 -22.74 -0.71 -3.21
N GLU A 210 -21.53 -1.26 -3.10
CA GLU A 210 -20.38 -0.76 -3.85
C GLU A 210 -20.47 -1.20 -5.31
N GLY A 211 -20.86 -0.29 -6.20
CA GLY A 211 -20.94 -0.60 -7.64
C GLY A 211 -19.58 -0.70 -8.34
N LYS A 212 -18.52 -0.11 -7.77
CA LYS A 212 -17.18 -0.02 -8.37
C LYS A 212 -16.10 -0.23 -7.32
N GLN A 213 -15.12 -1.07 -7.65
CA GLN A 213 -13.94 -1.32 -6.82
C GLN A 213 -13.08 -0.06 -6.69
N ILE A 214 -12.38 0.04 -5.56
CA ILE A 214 -11.30 0.99 -5.36
C ILE A 214 -10.03 0.40 -6.01
N HIS A 215 -9.37 1.21 -6.83
CA HIS A 215 -8.06 0.92 -7.41
C HIS A 215 -7.04 1.85 -6.77
N ILE A 216 -6.17 1.27 -5.94
CA ILE A 216 -5.03 1.96 -5.33
C ILE A 216 -3.76 1.57 -6.07
N THR A 217 -2.93 2.55 -6.43
CA THR A 217 -1.58 2.37 -6.94
C THR A 217 -0.60 3.17 -6.09
N VAL A 218 0.39 2.49 -5.52
CA VAL A 218 1.46 3.08 -4.73
C VAL A 218 2.73 3.04 -5.56
N TYR A 219 3.29 4.22 -5.86
CA TYR A 219 4.60 4.36 -6.47
C TYR A 219 5.63 4.45 -5.36
N VAL A 220 6.56 3.51 -5.32
CA VAL A 220 7.68 3.51 -4.38
C VAL A 220 8.97 3.74 -5.14
N ARG A 221 9.90 4.44 -4.51
CA ARG A 221 11.23 4.68 -5.08
C ARG A 221 12.32 4.45 -4.06
N THR A 222 13.48 4.04 -4.55
CA THR A 222 14.72 4.07 -3.76
C THR A 222 15.47 5.36 -4.10
N ASP A 223 16.58 5.26 -4.83
CA ASP A 223 17.32 6.42 -5.33
C ASP A 223 16.63 6.98 -6.58
N SER A 224 17.00 6.43 -7.74
CA SER A 224 16.41 6.78 -9.02
C SER A 224 15.52 5.69 -9.59
N LEU A 225 15.48 4.49 -8.99
CA LEU A 225 14.55 3.43 -9.39
C LEU A 225 13.16 3.71 -8.81
N VAL A 226 12.13 3.62 -9.66
CA VAL A 226 10.71 3.67 -9.26
C VAL A 226 10.00 2.40 -9.70
N GLU A 227 9.13 1.91 -8.84
CA GLU A 227 8.22 0.80 -9.12
C GLU A 227 6.81 1.18 -8.66
N ASN A 228 5.80 0.62 -9.32
CA ASN A 228 4.41 0.79 -8.93
C ASN A 228 3.82 -0.54 -8.49
N TYR A 229 2.93 -0.47 -7.51
CA TYR A 229 2.23 -1.62 -6.95
C TYR A 229 0.76 -1.25 -6.82
N SER A 230 -0.10 -2.04 -7.44
CA SER A 230 -1.53 -1.78 -7.46
C SER A 230 -2.34 -2.88 -6.80
N LYS A 231 -3.53 -2.52 -6.30
CA LYS A 231 -4.53 -3.45 -5.80
C LYS A 231 -5.93 -2.94 -6.08
N HIS A 232 -6.82 -3.89 -6.37
CA HIS A 232 -8.24 -3.66 -6.57
C HIS A 232 -9.00 -4.35 -5.44
N PHE A 233 -9.98 -3.69 -4.86
CA PHE A 233 -10.85 -4.27 -3.84
C PHE A 233 -12.14 -3.46 -3.69
N PHE A 234 -13.18 -4.11 -3.19
CA PHE A 234 -14.28 -3.44 -2.51
C PHE A 234 -13.93 -3.24 -1.03
N LEU A 235 -14.44 -2.17 -0.40
CA LEU A 235 -14.25 -1.95 1.02
C LEU A 235 -14.74 -3.18 1.81
N SER A 236 -15.91 -3.71 1.44
CA SER A 236 -16.53 -4.93 1.99
C SER A 236 -15.65 -6.19 1.97
N GLU A 237 -14.69 -6.29 1.06
CA GLU A 237 -13.74 -7.43 0.98
C GLU A 237 -12.60 -7.29 1.99
N ILE A 238 -12.21 -6.05 2.31
CA ILE A 238 -11.05 -5.75 3.16
C ILE A 238 -11.44 -5.35 4.58
N VAL A 239 -12.74 -5.25 4.89
CA VAL A 239 -13.19 -4.97 6.25
C VAL A 239 -12.69 -6.04 7.23
N LYS A 240 -12.05 -5.60 8.31
CA LYS A 240 -11.57 -6.40 9.42
C LYS A 240 -11.96 -5.67 10.71
N PRO A 241 -13.01 -6.12 11.41
CA PRO A 241 -13.43 -5.47 12.65
C PRO A 241 -12.30 -5.44 13.68
N ASP A 242 -12.34 -4.46 14.57
CA ASP A 242 -11.43 -4.45 15.70
C ASP A 242 -11.70 -5.61 16.69
N LYS A 243 -10.72 -5.81 17.56
CA LYS A 243 -10.79 -6.80 18.63
C LYS A 243 -11.94 -6.52 19.60
N VAL A 244 -12.82 -7.50 19.79
CA VAL A 244 -13.98 -7.39 20.69
C VAL A 244 -13.58 -7.29 22.15
N ARG A 245 -14.32 -6.53 22.97
CA ARG A 245 -14.05 -6.47 24.41
C ARG A 245 -14.85 -7.57 25.13
N VAL A 246 -14.15 -8.51 25.78
CA VAL A 246 -14.76 -9.62 26.53
C VAL A 246 -14.70 -9.35 28.02
N SER A 247 -15.82 -9.50 28.72
CA SER A 247 -15.92 -9.30 30.17
C SER A 247 -16.74 -10.39 30.85
N ARG A 248 -16.53 -10.54 32.16
CA ARG A 248 -17.26 -11.52 32.97
C ARG A 248 -18.58 -10.92 33.44
N VAL A 249 -19.67 -11.68 33.30
CA VAL A 249 -20.95 -11.36 33.95
C VAL A 249 -21.02 -12.05 35.30
N ASN A 250 -20.80 -13.37 35.33
CA ASN A 250 -20.80 -14.16 36.57
C ASN A 250 -19.79 -15.32 36.49
N ALA A 251 -19.87 -16.28 37.42
CA ALA A 251 -18.92 -17.40 37.48
C ALA A 251 -18.84 -18.22 36.16
N THR A 252 -19.95 -18.35 35.45
CA THR A 252 -20.16 -19.22 34.30
C THR A 252 -20.57 -18.46 33.03
N VAL A 253 -20.75 -17.15 33.05
CA VAL A 253 -21.23 -16.36 31.89
C VAL A 253 -20.25 -15.26 31.54
N ILE A 254 -19.91 -15.17 30.26
CA ILE A 254 -19.18 -14.05 29.68
C ILE A 254 -20.11 -13.21 28.80
N LYS A 255 -19.74 -11.94 28.62
CA LYS A 255 -20.33 -11.05 27.63
C LYS A 255 -19.25 -10.42 26.76
N TRP A 256 -19.60 -10.06 25.54
CA TRP A 256 -18.78 -9.19 24.70
C TRP A 256 -19.63 -8.04 24.15
N SER A 257 -18.95 -7.02 23.65
CA SER A 257 -19.58 -5.91 22.93
C SER A 257 -19.00 -5.80 21.54
N TYR A 258 -19.77 -5.16 20.65
CA TYR A 258 -19.23 -4.67 19.39
C TYR A 258 -18.02 -3.75 19.65
N PRO A 259 -17.02 -3.74 18.76
CA PRO A 259 -15.96 -2.75 18.82
C PRO A 259 -16.51 -1.34 18.64
N SER A 260 -15.95 -0.36 19.35
CA SER A 260 -16.40 1.04 19.25
C SER A 260 -16.10 1.66 17.88
N SER A 261 -15.14 1.12 17.16
CA SER A 261 -14.77 1.51 15.80
C SER A 261 -15.68 0.90 14.72
N TRP A 262 -16.55 -0.06 15.06
CA TRP A 262 -17.42 -0.71 14.08
C TRP A 262 -18.56 0.20 13.63
N SER A 263 -18.98 0.07 12.37
CA SER A 263 -20.09 0.83 11.80
C SER A 263 -21.38 0.69 12.61
N SER A 264 -22.10 1.80 12.75
CA SER A 264 -23.42 1.87 13.40
C SER A 264 -24.49 2.28 12.39
N PRO A 265 -25.74 1.82 12.53
CA PRO A 265 -26.27 0.98 13.61
C PRO A 265 -25.95 -0.51 13.43
N TYR A 266 -25.80 -1.26 14.53
CA TYR A 266 -25.45 -2.69 14.50
C TYR A 266 -26.54 -3.60 13.94
N SER A 267 -27.79 -3.10 13.85
CA SER A 267 -28.87 -3.77 13.13
C SER A 267 -28.62 -3.81 11.62
N TYR A 268 -27.95 -2.78 11.09
CA TYR A 268 -27.60 -2.68 9.68
C TYR A 268 -26.22 -3.28 9.38
N PHE A 269 -25.26 -3.12 10.30
CA PHE A 269 -23.91 -3.71 10.21
C PHE A 269 -23.73 -4.85 11.23
N PRO A 270 -24.41 -6.00 11.07
CA PRO A 270 -24.33 -7.09 12.02
C PRO A 270 -22.97 -7.80 11.93
N LEU A 271 -22.41 -8.13 13.10
CA LEU A 271 -21.23 -8.98 13.22
C LEU A 271 -21.62 -10.42 13.54
N THR A 272 -20.88 -11.37 12.98
CA THR A 272 -20.86 -12.76 13.43
C THR A 272 -19.64 -12.98 14.30
N PHE A 273 -19.80 -13.76 15.38
CA PHE A 273 -18.76 -14.05 16.34
C PHE A 273 -18.35 -15.51 16.31
N GLU A 274 -17.07 -15.77 16.53
CA GLU A 274 -16.56 -17.11 16.78
C GLU A 274 -16.04 -17.20 18.21
N ILE A 275 -16.43 -18.27 18.90
CA ILE A 275 -16.09 -18.54 20.29
C ILE A 275 -15.32 -19.86 20.36
N ALA A 276 -14.04 -19.79 20.72
CA ALA A 276 -13.23 -20.97 20.99
C ALA A 276 -13.09 -21.21 22.49
N GLN A 277 -13.35 -22.45 22.91
CA GLN A 277 -13.26 -22.87 24.32
C GLN A 277 -12.01 -23.74 24.56
N LEU A 278 -11.18 -23.31 25.51
CA LEU A 278 -9.88 -23.93 25.78
C LEU A 278 -9.88 -24.62 27.15
N ARG A 279 -9.60 -25.92 27.16
CA ARG A 279 -9.45 -26.74 28.39
C ARG A 279 -8.03 -26.68 28.97
N GLY A 280 -7.02 -26.55 28.12
CA GLY A 280 -5.62 -26.50 28.50
C GLY A 280 -5.26 -25.18 29.21
N ARG A 281 -4.34 -25.26 30.19
CA ARG A 281 -3.69 -24.05 30.73
C ARG A 281 -2.38 -23.84 30.00
N CYS A 282 -2.34 -22.88 29.10
CA CYS A 282 -1.07 -22.28 28.77
C CYS A 282 -0.73 -21.25 29.86
N LYS A 283 0.16 -21.64 30.79
CA LYS A 283 0.51 -20.81 31.96
C LYS A 283 1.45 -19.65 31.60
N ARG A 284 2.20 -19.75 30.50
CA ARG A 284 3.27 -18.79 30.11
C ARG A 284 3.04 -18.03 28.79
N CYS A 285 2.12 -18.42 27.92
CA CYS A 285 1.83 -17.62 26.73
C CYS A 285 1.09 -16.33 27.12
N GLY A 286 1.38 -15.24 26.41
CA GLY A 286 0.61 -14.00 26.49
C GLY A 286 -0.81 -14.20 25.96
N ASN A 287 -0.95 -14.83 24.79
CA ASN A 287 -2.24 -15.13 24.17
C ASN A 287 -2.53 -16.64 24.13
N PRO A 288 -3.52 -17.16 24.89
CA PRO A 288 -3.88 -18.58 24.84
C PRO A 288 -4.53 -19.00 23.51
N CYS A 289 -4.93 -18.05 22.66
CA CYS A 289 -5.69 -18.31 21.43
C CYS A 289 -4.83 -18.57 20.18
N SER A 290 -3.53 -18.28 20.23
CA SER A 290 -2.61 -18.46 19.08
C SER A 290 -2.07 -19.89 18.97
N ASP A 291 -1.83 -20.56 20.12
CA ASP A 291 -1.04 -21.80 20.16
C ASP A 291 -1.83 -23.04 20.60
N SER A 292 -3.13 -22.91 20.88
CA SER A 292 -3.90 -24.00 21.50
C SER A 292 -4.91 -24.64 20.56
N LYS A 293 -4.87 -25.98 20.46
CA LYS A 293 -5.93 -26.76 19.82
C LYS A 293 -7.23 -26.52 20.58
N SER A 294 -8.08 -25.67 20.02
CA SER A 294 -9.41 -25.39 20.57
C SER A 294 -10.20 -26.68 20.67
N THR A 295 -10.82 -26.95 21.82
CA THR A 295 -11.58 -28.20 21.98
C THR A 295 -12.93 -28.12 21.28
N LYS A 296 -13.45 -26.90 21.07
CA LYS A 296 -14.67 -26.62 20.30
C LYS A 296 -14.65 -25.15 19.86
N ILE A 297 -14.94 -24.90 18.59
CA ILE A 297 -15.25 -23.58 18.03
C ILE A 297 -16.77 -23.54 17.83
N LEU A 298 -17.39 -22.43 18.21
CA LEU A 298 -18.81 -22.17 18.04
C LEU A 298 -18.98 -20.84 17.31
N THR A 299 -19.73 -20.85 16.22
CA THR A 299 -20.12 -19.63 15.51
C THR A 299 -21.46 -19.15 16.06
N VAL A 300 -21.54 -17.88 16.41
CA VAL A 300 -22.71 -17.22 16.98
C VAL A 300 -22.97 -15.97 16.15
N HIS A 301 -24.08 -15.97 15.42
CA HIS A 301 -24.56 -14.78 14.73
C HIS A 301 -25.09 -13.78 15.76
N SER A 302 -24.99 -12.47 15.47
CA SER A 302 -25.43 -11.42 16.38
C SER A 302 -26.82 -11.70 16.95
N THR A 303 -26.88 -11.98 18.24
CA THR A 303 -28.10 -11.93 19.04
C THR A 303 -28.14 -10.58 19.76
N GLU A 304 -29.33 -10.04 20.05
CA GLU A 304 -29.51 -8.82 20.87
C GLU A 304 -28.74 -8.88 22.21
N ILE A 305 -28.38 -10.09 22.64
CA ILE A 305 -27.63 -10.37 23.86
C ILE A 305 -26.34 -11.10 23.51
N CYS A 306 -25.21 -10.38 23.44
CA CYS A 306 -23.86 -10.93 23.28
C CYS A 306 -23.36 -11.60 24.57
N LYS A 307 -23.98 -12.72 24.97
CA LYS A 307 -23.62 -13.52 26.16
C LYS A 307 -23.40 -14.98 25.79
N PHE A 308 -22.54 -15.66 26.57
CA PHE A 308 -22.28 -17.08 26.38
C PHE A 308 -21.99 -17.80 27.70
N GLU A 309 -22.56 -19.00 27.84
CA GLU A 309 -22.34 -19.88 28.99
C GLU A 309 -21.10 -20.75 28.84
N VAL A 310 -20.24 -20.66 29.84
CA VAL A 310 -18.93 -21.28 29.92
C VAL A 310 -19.02 -22.59 30.67
N LYS A 311 -18.63 -23.70 30.02
CA LYS A 311 -18.60 -25.01 30.66
C LYS A 311 -17.57 -25.05 31.81
N HIS A 312 -17.89 -25.75 32.91
CA HIS A 312 -17.08 -25.82 34.14
C HIS A 312 -15.59 -26.24 33.98
N LYS A 313 -15.26 -26.97 32.90
CA LYS A 313 -13.90 -27.48 32.62
C LYS A 313 -13.04 -26.49 31.82
N ILE A 314 -13.60 -25.39 31.33
CA ILE A 314 -12.89 -24.41 30.50
C ILE A 314 -12.00 -23.50 31.36
N LYS A 315 -10.82 -23.18 30.83
CA LYS A 315 -9.79 -22.35 31.48
C LYS A 315 -9.59 -21.02 30.77
N ALA A 316 -9.79 -20.97 29.46
CA ALA A 316 -9.76 -19.74 28.68
C ALA A 316 -10.81 -19.79 27.58
N ILE A 317 -11.30 -18.62 27.19
CA ILE A 317 -12.25 -18.43 26.11
C ILE A 317 -11.66 -17.41 25.16
N CYS A 318 -11.78 -17.67 23.87
CA CYS A 318 -11.39 -16.77 22.82
C CYS A 318 -12.61 -16.33 22.04
N VAL A 319 -12.71 -15.03 21.72
CA VAL A 319 -13.79 -14.47 20.91
C VAL A 319 -13.19 -13.60 19.82
N ARG A 320 -13.65 -13.75 18.59
CA ARG A 320 -13.35 -12.87 17.45
C ARG A 320 -14.63 -12.56 16.68
N ALA A 321 -14.59 -11.55 15.83
CA ALA A 321 -15.73 -11.07 15.06
C ALA A 321 -15.39 -10.96 13.57
N LYS A 322 -16.40 -11.06 12.72
CA LYS A 322 -16.37 -10.84 11.27
C LYS A 322 -17.69 -10.22 10.86
N ASP A 323 -17.72 -9.49 9.76
CA ASP A 323 -18.98 -9.09 9.15
C ASP A 323 -19.90 -10.30 8.89
N ALA A 324 -21.19 -10.18 9.17
CA ALA A 324 -22.13 -11.29 9.03
C ALA A 324 -22.66 -11.48 7.60
N LEU A 325 -22.57 -10.44 6.77
CA LEU A 325 -23.18 -10.37 5.44
C LEU A 325 -22.14 -10.51 4.32
N CYS A 326 -20.90 -10.07 4.58
CA CYS A 326 -19.81 -10.10 3.61
C CYS A 326 -18.76 -11.15 3.95
N ASN A 327 -18.08 -11.65 2.92
CA ASN A 327 -16.95 -12.55 3.11
C ASN A 327 -15.65 -11.80 3.45
N SER A 328 -15.67 -11.09 4.58
CA SER A 328 -14.56 -10.24 5.03
C SER A 328 -13.59 -10.96 5.99
N GLN A 329 -12.61 -10.23 6.54
CA GLN A 329 -11.60 -10.80 7.42
C GLN A 329 -12.10 -10.95 8.87
N TRP A 330 -11.60 -11.97 9.56
CA TRP A 330 -11.82 -12.12 10.99
C TRP A 330 -10.93 -11.17 11.79
N SER A 331 -11.49 -10.59 12.85
CA SER A 331 -10.73 -9.81 13.84
C SER A 331 -9.76 -10.68 14.64
N GLU A 332 -8.82 -10.00 15.29
CA GLU A 332 -7.89 -10.66 16.20
C GLU A 332 -8.61 -11.29 17.40
N TRP A 333 -8.12 -12.44 17.85
CA TRP A 333 -8.69 -13.11 19.01
C TRP A 333 -8.57 -12.28 20.30
N SER A 334 -9.72 -11.98 20.89
CA SER A 334 -9.84 -11.61 22.29
C SER A 334 -9.86 -12.80 23.19
N HIS A 335 -9.25 -12.69 24.37
CA HIS A 335 -9.14 -13.82 25.29
C HIS A 335 -9.56 -13.44 26.71
N PHE A 336 -10.21 -14.37 27.38
CA PHE A 336 -10.59 -14.24 28.79
C PHE A 336 -10.16 -15.49 29.55
N ARG A 337 -9.40 -15.32 30.65
CA ARG A 337 -8.95 -16.42 31.52
C ARG A 337 -9.92 -16.62 32.68
N VAL A 338 -10.46 -17.82 32.80
CA VAL A 338 -11.37 -18.20 33.88
C VAL A 338 -10.54 -18.47 35.15
N ARG A 339 -10.37 -17.43 35.99
CA ARG A 339 -9.77 -17.60 37.32
C ARG A 339 -10.75 -18.34 38.24
N ARG A 340 -10.37 -19.54 38.70
CA ARG A 340 -11.03 -20.19 39.84
C ARG A 340 -10.53 -19.49 41.11
N GLY A 341 -11.44 -18.96 41.93
CA GLY A 341 -11.08 -18.40 43.23
C GLY A 341 -10.24 -19.40 44.02
N ARG A 342 -9.16 -18.94 44.65
CA ARG A 342 -8.43 -19.75 45.63
C ARG A 342 -9.43 -20.07 46.74
N ARG A 343 -9.84 -21.33 46.88
CA ARG A 343 -10.45 -21.79 48.13
C ARG A 343 -9.42 -21.52 49.22
N ASN A 344 -9.69 -20.60 50.13
CA ASN A 344 -8.94 -20.45 51.36
C ASN A 344 -8.95 -21.82 52.05
N ARG A 345 -7.82 -22.52 52.02
CA ARG A 345 -7.57 -23.61 52.95
C ARG A 345 -7.33 -22.96 54.31
N GLN A 346 -8.40 -22.62 55.02
CA GLN A 346 -8.33 -22.48 56.47
C GLN A 346 -7.86 -23.83 56.99
N LYS A 347 -6.57 -23.92 57.31
CA LYS A 347 -6.00 -25.03 58.08
C LYS A 347 -6.70 -25.00 59.44
N ASN A 348 -7.63 -25.92 59.64
CA ASN A 348 -8.02 -26.34 60.98
C ASN A 348 -6.76 -26.86 61.68
N ARG A 349 -6.09 -25.99 62.44
CA ARG A 349 -5.20 -26.40 63.52
C ARG A 349 -6.10 -26.60 64.75
N LYS A 350 -6.64 -27.81 64.90
CA LYS A 350 -7.15 -28.31 66.17
C LYS A 350 -6.59 -29.70 66.42
N ARG A 351 -5.81 -29.77 67.50
CA ARG A 351 -5.58 -30.90 68.42
C ARG A 351 -4.91 -32.15 67.85
N ALA A 352 -3.62 -32.28 68.18
CA ALA A 352 -3.13 -33.39 69.01
C ALA A 352 -2.14 -32.78 70.00
#